data_AF-A0A9P8G3Z1-F1
#
_entry.id   AF-A0A9P8G3Z1-F1
#
_cell.length_a   1.000
_cell.length_b   1.000
_cell.length_c   1.000
_cell.angle_alpha   90.00
_cell.angle_beta   90.00
_cell.angle_gamma   90.00
#
_symmetry.space_group_name_H-M   'P 1'
#
loop_
_entity.id
_entity.type
_entity.pdbx_description
1 polymer ?
#
loop_
_entity_poly.entity_id
_entity_poly.type
_entity_poly.pdbx_seq_one_letter_code
_entity_poly.pdbx_strand_id
1 'polypeptide(L)'
;MLENVSAVKDAYHEDRLVFGTLDTWLIYKLNGGPERDLVVTDSSNASRTGFMNLTTRQYDRELLDFYTTRQYDLSKVRMPSIHPSADPVAYGSVRGDLLDGIPITGCVGDQSAALIGHRGFSVGSAKATYGTGCFCVYNTGSRIFDAQHGLLSTVAYDLGSEMAYALEGSIATAGSGVSFLVDNMGLAPDAASISALADSVSDSGGVVFVTAFSGLFAPYWIDDARGTMFGITMKTQRGHIARAVLEAVCYQTKAAFDAALAYDDELTLRTLNVDGGMSQSNILPADIAALNPYVYANEAISDLINIPVSGNYSIYGRYCEPAVLITGNFDVLQLLVHGASRDHHYWDAYDFDGSPVGGSNNSWVFQASQHGYPTLAIDRLGDGLSSHPNPNTTVQLPAHAAIINQLATQIMSGVLQRKFEEVVFVGHSQGSVIGQLVATRYPNTFTRIILTGWAQVNYRMLATNPSYGVTSGPAREIDPARFSSLPYGYLTTANKTYDGLMTYYRYGTPSAPLYFDYSFSEAVFPHRQTLTTGELYTLVLAIEPALGYGGKVLVLTGQNDGYWCGPAQTADCGSDESSPIATGRYVFPVARSYDYYSPAHTGHELLYHFSANGTYARLWSWMQSSA
;
A
#
# COMPACT_ATOMS: atom_id res chain seq x y z
N MET A 1 3.44 -38.69 -22.09
CA MET A 1 4.47 -39.68 -21.71
C MET A 1 4.08 -41.10 -22.12
N LEU A 2 2.88 -41.58 -21.77
CA LEU A 2 2.37 -42.90 -22.13
C LEU A 2 2.56 -43.27 -23.61
N GLU A 3 2.29 -42.37 -24.55
CA GLU A 3 2.42 -42.68 -25.98
C GLU A 3 3.87 -42.76 -26.49
N ASN A 4 4.82 -42.14 -25.80
CA ASN A 4 6.14 -41.81 -26.37
C ASN A 4 7.33 -42.39 -25.59
N VAL A 5 7.15 -42.87 -24.35
CA VAL A 5 8.26 -43.34 -23.50
C VAL A 5 8.06 -44.83 -23.16
N SER A 6 8.92 -45.70 -23.68
CA SER A 6 8.80 -47.16 -23.53
C SER A 6 8.71 -47.61 -22.07
N ALA A 7 9.58 -47.10 -21.20
CA ALA A 7 9.56 -47.46 -19.78
C ALA A 7 8.25 -47.10 -19.06
N VAL A 8 7.57 -46.03 -19.50
CA VAL A 8 6.25 -45.64 -18.95
C VAL A 8 5.16 -46.57 -19.46
N LYS A 9 5.25 -47.04 -20.71
CA LYS A 9 4.33 -48.05 -21.27
C LYS A 9 4.45 -49.37 -20.52
N ASP A 10 5.66 -49.83 -20.29
CA ASP A 10 5.92 -51.09 -19.58
C ASP A 10 5.35 -51.00 -18.15
N ALA A 11 5.62 -49.90 -17.43
CA ALA A 11 5.06 -49.67 -16.10
C ALA A 11 3.51 -49.61 -16.09
N TYR A 12 2.90 -49.06 -17.13
CA TYR A 12 1.44 -49.02 -17.29
C TYR A 12 0.86 -50.42 -17.51
N HIS A 13 1.43 -51.21 -18.41
CA HIS A 13 0.96 -52.56 -18.72
C HIS A 13 1.19 -53.56 -17.56
N GLU A 14 2.14 -53.26 -16.68
CA GLU A 14 2.40 -54.04 -15.47
C GLU A 14 1.62 -53.54 -14.23
N ASP A 15 0.72 -52.56 -14.37
CA ASP A 15 -0.05 -51.95 -13.27
C ASP A 15 0.82 -51.38 -12.12
N ARG A 16 2.02 -50.90 -12.45
CA ARG A 16 2.97 -50.29 -11.49
C ARG A 16 3.15 -48.78 -11.67
N LEU A 17 2.39 -48.17 -12.58
CA LEU A 17 2.51 -46.74 -12.88
C LEU A 17 1.78 -45.89 -11.84
N VAL A 18 2.52 -44.91 -11.30
CA VAL A 18 2.02 -43.89 -10.39
C VAL A 18 2.21 -42.53 -11.05
N PHE A 19 1.15 -41.71 -11.04
CA PHE A 19 1.23 -40.32 -11.47
C PHE A 19 1.57 -39.43 -10.27
N GLY A 20 2.23 -38.31 -10.52
CA GLY A 20 2.48 -37.30 -9.50
C GLY A 20 3.10 -36.06 -10.10
N THR A 21 2.70 -34.90 -9.57
CA THR A 21 3.43 -33.65 -9.71
C THR A 21 4.71 -33.70 -8.86
N LEU A 22 5.55 -32.66 -8.93
CA LEU A 22 6.86 -32.68 -8.31
C LEU A 22 6.79 -32.84 -6.79
N ASP A 23 5.78 -32.25 -6.15
CA ASP A 23 5.48 -32.42 -4.73
C ASP A 23 5.25 -33.89 -4.36
N THR A 24 4.39 -34.61 -5.08
CA THR A 24 4.15 -36.04 -4.87
C THR A 24 5.44 -36.85 -4.96
N TRP A 25 6.26 -36.56 -5.97
CA TRP A 25 7.54 -37.24 -6.13
C TRP A 25 8.49 -36.99 -4.96
N LEU A 26 8.63 -35.73 -4.53
CA LEU A 26 9.48 -35.38 -3.39
C LEU A 26 8.98 -36.02 -2.10
N ILE A 27 7.67 -35.95 -1.82
CA ILE A 27 7.07 -36.55 -0.63
C ILE A 27 7.27 -38.07 -0.63
N TYR A 28 7.04 -38.75 -1.77
CA TYR A 28 7.27 -40.18 -1.91
C TYR A 28 8.73 -40.55 -1.60
N LYS A 29 9.68 -39.82 -2.17
CA LYS A 29 11.11 -40.09 -1.97
C LYS A 29 11.57 -39.78 -0.55
N LEU A 30 11.13 -38.66 0.02
CA LEU A 30 11.45 -38.27 1.40
C LEU A 30 10.88 -39.25 2.42
N ASN A 31 9.77 -39.92 2.11
CA ASN A 31 9.17 -40.93 2.99
C ASN A 31 9.81 -42.33 2.88
N GLY A 32 10.92 -42.49 2.16
CA GLY A 32 11.60 -43.78 1.98
C GLY A 32 11.15 -44.54 0.73
N GLY A 33 10.36 -43.91 -0.15
CA GLY A 33 9.90 -44.50 -1.41
C GLY A 33 9.12 -45.80 -1.19
N PRO A 34 9.53 -46.93 -1.80
CA PRO A 34 8.80 -48.20 -1.71
C PRO A 34 8.57 -48.74 -0.30
N GLU A 35 9.39 -48.36 0.68
CA GLU A 35 9.26 -48.87 2.06
C GLU A 35 7.99 -48.37 2.76
N ARG A 36 7.60 -47.11 2.50
CA ARG A 36 6.37 -46.51 3.04
C ARG A 36 5.24 -46.45 2.03
N ASP A 37 5.57 -46.37 0.74
CA ASP A 37 4.64 -46.32 -0.38
C ASP A 37 3.55 -45.22 -0.24
N LEU A 38 3.97 -44.06 0.30
CA LEU A 38 3.10 -42.91 0.51
C LEU A 38 3.03 -42.05 -0.76
N VAL A 39 1.88 -42.06 -1.42
CA VAL A 39 1.63 -41.34 -2.68
C VAL A 39 0.51 -40.32 -2.44
N VAL A 40 0.88 -39.07 -2.17
CA VAL A 40 -0.03 -38.00 -1.78
C VAL A 40 0.33 -36.68 -2.48
N THR A 41 -0.63 -35.77 -2.57
CA THR A 41 -0.48 -34.40 -3.09
C THR A 41 -1.42 -33.48 -2.32
N ASP A 42 -1.27 -32.16 -2.49
CA ASP A 42 -2.21 -31.20 -1.93
C ASP A 42 -3.24 -30.70 -2.97
N SER A 43 -4.34 -30.12 -2.48
CA SER A 43 -5.40 -29.54 -3.31
C SER A 43 -4.90 -28.50 -4.33
N SER A 44 -3.88 -27.70 -3.99
CA SER A 44 -3.35 -26.69 -4.92
C SER A 44 -2.59 -27.33 -6.09
N ASN A 45 -1.68 -28.29 -5.86
CA ASN A 45 -1.00 -29.00 -6.95
C ASN A 45 -1.97 -29.86 -7.77
N ALA A 46 -2.90 -30.58 -7.12
CA ALA A 46 -3.90 -31.40 -7.80
C ALA A 46 -4.77 -30.58 -8.77
N SER A 47 -5.10 -29.33 -8.41
CA SER A 47 -5.86 -28.41 -9.28
C SER A 47 -5.16 -28.05 -10.60
N ARG A 48 -3.86 -28.30 -10.71
CA ARG A 48 -3.04 -27.99 -11.91
C ARG A 48 -2.93 -29.13 -12.90
N THR A 49 -3.50 -30.29 -12.56
CA THR A 49 -3.38 -31.51 -13.37
C THR A 49 -4.37 -31.59 -14.52
N GLY A 50 -5.46 -30.82 -14.44
CA GLY A 50 -6.62 -30.99 -15.31
C GLY A 50 -7.46 -32.23 -15.00
N PHE A 51 -7.15 -32.97 -13.92
CA PHE A 51 -7.86 -34.20 -13.52
C PHE A 51 -8.75 -34.02 -12.28
N MET A 52 -8.62 -32.90 -11.55
CA MET A 52 -9.35 -32.64 -10.32
C MET A 52 -10.58 -31.76 -10.58
N ASN A 53 -11.72 -32.13 -10.02
CA ASN A 53 -12.89 -31.26 -9.95
C ASN A 53 -12.73 -30.26 -8.80
N LEU A 54 -12.73 -28.96 -9.10
CA LEU A 54 -12.47 -27.90 -8.12
C LEU A 54 -13.51 -27.87 -7.00
N THR A 55 -14.76 -28.22 -7.27
CA THR A 55 -15.85 -28.19 -6.27
C THR A 55 -15.73 -29.35 -5.29
N THR A 56 -15.50 -30.56 -5.79
CA THR A 56 -15.41 -31.77 -4.95
C THR A 56 -14.02 -31.96 -4.35
N ARG A 57 -12.98 -31.39 -4.96
CA ARG A 57 -11.55 -31.57 -4.65
C ARG A 57 -11.13 -33.03 -4.71
N GLN A 58 -11.71 -33.76 -5.66
CA GLN A 58 -11.40 -35.15 -5.94
C GLN A 58 -11.07 -35.29 -7.42
N TYR A 59 -10.33 -36.34 -7.77
CA TYR A 59 -10.18 -36.69 -9.18
C TYR A 59 -11.54 -36.97 -9.78
N ASP A 60 -11.75 -36.41 -10.96
CA ASP A 60 -13.01 -36.49 -11.67
C ASP A 60 -12.90 -37.49 -12.81
N ARG A 61 -13.87 -38.39 -12.90
CA ARG A 61 -13.87 -39.43 -13.91
C ARG A 61 -14.04 -38.86 -15.31
N GLU A 62 -14.88 -37.85 -15.49
CA GLU A 62 -15.10 -37.24 -16.81
C GLU A 62 -13.84 -36.52 -17.30
N LEU A 63 -13.11 -35.86 -16.39
CA LEU A 63 -11.83 -35.24 -16.72
C LEU A 63 -10.75 -36.28 -17.07
N LEU A 64 -10.66 -37.38 -16.32
CA LEU A 64 -9.73 -38.47 -16.65
C LEU A 64 -10.08 -39.17 -17.97
N ASP A 65 -11.36 -39.36 -18.23
CA ASP A 65 -11.86 -39.95 -19.48
C ASP A 65 -11.56 -39.04 -20.68
N PHE A 66 -11.55 -37.70 -20.50
CA PHE A 66 -11.17 -36.75 -21.55
C PHE A 66 -9.73 -36.95 -22.05
N TYR A 67 -8.79 -37.26 -21.16
CA TYR A 67 -7.38 -37.52 -21.51
C TYR A 67 -7.09 -39.00 -21.81
N THR A 68 -8.07 -39.87 -21.62
CA THR A 68 -7.97 -41.30 -21.94
C THR A 68 -7.96 -41.50 -23.45
N THR A 69 -7.12 -42.43 -23.92
CA THR A 69 -7.04 -42.79 -25.34
C THR A 69 -7.55 -44.20 -25.57
N ARG A 70 -7.71 -44.62 -26.83
CA ARG A 70 -8.04 -46.01 -27.15
C ARG A 70 -7.03 -47.04 -26.61
N GLN A 71 -5.79 -46.63 -26.37
CA GLN A 71 -4.70 -47.51 -25.94
C GLN A 71 -4.45 -47.44 -24.42
N TYR A 72 -4.76 -46.31 -23.79
CA TYR A 72 -4.41 -46.03 -22.40
C TYR A 72 -5.61 -45.43 -21.66
N ASP A 73 -6.16 -46.21 -20.73
CA ASP A 73 -7.17 -45.86 -19.75
C ASP A 73 -6.50 -45.28 -18.49
N LEU A 74 -6.72 -43.99 -18.23
CA LEU A 74 -6.11 -43.29 -17.09
C LEU A 74 -6.67 -43.73 -15.74
N SER A 75 -7.83 -44.39 -15.69
CA SER A 75 -8.38 -44.93 -14.44
C SER A 75 -7.52 -46.07 -13.85
N LYS A 76 -6.64 -46.67 -14.67
CA LYS A 76 -5.66 -47.68 -14.23
C LYS A 76 -4.38 -47.09 -13.63
N VAL A 77 -4.16 -45.79 -13.78
CA VAL A 77 -2.99 -45.12 -13.22
C VAL A 77 -3.26 -44.79 -11.76
N ARG A 78 -2.37 -45.18 -10.85
CA ARG A 78 -2.50 -44.81 -9.43
C ARG A 78 -2.25 -43.31 -9.28
N MET A 79 -3.29 -42.59 -8.89
CA MET A 79 -3.23 -41.16 -8.59
C MET A 79 -2.88 -40.91 -7.11
N PRO A 80 -2.18 -39.81 -6.77
CA PRO A 80 -1.89 -39.46 -5.39
C PRO A 80 -3.13 -39.02 -4.64
N SER A 81 -3.33 -39.47 -3.41
CA SER A 81 -4.44 -39.00 -2.58
C SER A 81 -4.31 -37.50 -2.31
N ILE A 82 -5.41 -36.76 -2.49
CA ILE A 82 -5.46 -35.30 -2.36
C ILE A 82 -5.76 -34.93 -0.90
N HIS A 83 -4.93 -34.08 -0.31
CA HIS A 83 -5.06 -33.62 1.07
C HIS A 83 -5.03 -32.08 1.16
N PRO A 84 -5.45 -31.48 2.29
CA PRO A 84 -5.27 -30.05 2.55
C PRO A 84 -3.79 -29.67 2.50
N SER A 85 -3.49 -28.48 1.99
CA SER A 85 -2.15 -27.92 1.89
C SER A 85 -1.41 -27.85 3.23
N ALA A 86 -2.13 -27.75 4.36
CA ALA A 86 -1.59 -27.94 5.69
C ALA A 86 -2.30 -29.12 6.38
N ASP A 87 -1.56 -30.21 6.61
CA ASP A 87 -2.08 -31.40 7.27
C ASP A 87 -0.98 -32.02 8.15
N PRO A 88 -1.19 -32.18 9.46
CA PRO A 88 -0.16 -32.65 10.38
C PRO A 88 0.21 -34.13 10.23
N VAL A 89 -0.56 -34.91 9.46
CA VAL A 89 -0.41 -36.37 9.37
C VAL A 89 -0.28 -36.88 7.93
N ALA A 90 -1.02 -36.29 6.97
CA ALA A 90 -1.19 -36.86 5.63
C ALA A 90 0.12 -37.05 4.85
N TYR A 91 1.09 -36.15 5.01
CA TYR A 91 2.35 -36.15 4.24
C TYR A 91 3.46 -37.00 4.87
N GLY A 92 3.18 -37.63 6.01
CA GLY A 92 4.10 -38.54 6.69
C GLY A 92 5.31 -37.83 7.32
N SER A 93 6.47 -38.48 7.24
CA SER A 93 7.69 -38.02 7.89
C SER A 93 8.92 -38.43 7.09
N VAL A 94 9.95 -37.61 7.12
CA VAL A 94 11.19 -37.85 6.40
C VAL A 94 11.86 -39.14 6.92
N ARG A 95 12.40 -39.93 5.99
CA ARG A 95 13.22 -41.11 6.21
C ARG A 95 14.63 -40.83 5.71
N GLY A 96 15.64 -41.09 6.55
CA GLY A 96 17.04 -40.86 6.20
C GLY A 96 17.94 -40.78 7.43
N ASP A 97 19.00 -39.99 7.36
CA ASP A 97 19.92 -39.80 8.49
C ASP A 97 19.58 -38.53 9.28
N LEU A 98 19.89 -37.35 8.74
CA LEU A 98 19.86 -36.08 9.49
C LEU A 98 18.45 -35.61 9.86
N LEU A 99 17.47 -35.88 9.00
CA LEU A 99 16.09 -35.41 9.14
C LEU A 99 15.12 -36.56 9.49
N ASP A 100 15.62 -37.74 9.88
CA ASP A 100 14.76 -38.90 10.14
C ASP A 100 13.69 -38.60 11.18
N GLY A 101 12.46 -39.01 10.88
CA GLY A 101 11.31 -38.83 11.76
C GLY A 101 10.73 -37.42 11.79
N ILE A 102 11.32 -36.42 11.12
CA ILE A 102 10.75 -35.08 11.04
C ILE A 102 9.45 -35.13 10.23
N PRO A 103 8.31 -34.66 10.78
CA PRO A 103 7.04 -34.69 10.08
C PRO A 103 7.04 -33.70 8.91
N ILE A 104 6.45 -34.11 7.79
CA ILE A 104 6.10 -33.21 6.69
C ILE A 104 4.66 -32.79 6.96
N THR A 105 4.43 -31.49 7.16
CA THR A 105 3.11 -30.98 7.58
C THR A 105 2.49 -30.00 6.60
N GLY A 106 3.18 -29.69 5.50
CA GLY A 106 2.72 -28.76 4.50
C GLY A 106 3.19 -29.11 3.11
N CYS A 107 2.28 -28.95 2.14
CA CYS A 107 2.52 -29.09 0.72
C CYS A 107 1.64 -28.08 0.00
N VAL A 108 2.23 -27.24 -0.86
CA VAL A 108 1.47 -26.24 -1.62
C VAL A 108 2.23 -25.92 -2.89
N GLY A 109 1.52 -25.72 -3.99
CA GLY A 109 2.08 -25.31 -5.28
C GLY A 109 2.81 -23.97 -5.13
N ASP A 110 3.88 -23.76 -5.91
CA ASP A 110 4.76 -22.59 -5.79
C ASP A 110 4.02 -21.24 -5.89
N GLN A 111 3.13 -21.08 -6.87
CA GLN A 111 2.38 -19.84 -7.07
C GLN A 111 1.37 -19.59 -5.93
N SER A 112 0.73 -20.66 -5.46
CA SER A 112 -0.13 -20.66 -4.27
C SER A 112 0.64 -20.36 -2.99
N ALA A 113 1.83 -20.93 -2.84
CA ALA A 113 2.72 -20.71 -1.70
C ALA A 113 3.19 -19.25 -1.65
N ALA A 114 3.52 -18.66 -2.80
CA ALA A 114 3.85 -17.25 -2.90
C ALA A 114 2.67 -16.35 -2.49
N LEU A 115 1.44 -16.70 -2.87
CA LEU A 115 0.24 -15.97 -2.41
C LEU A 115 0.07 -16.05 -0.88
N ILE A 116 0.26 -17.23 -0.28
CA ILE A 116 0.25 -17.42 1.19
C ILE A 116 1.36 -16.59 1.84
N GLY A 117 2.59 -16.66 1.30
CA GLY A 117 3.76 -15.95 1.81
C GLY A 117 3.53 -14.43 1.85
N HIS A 118 2.88 -13.91 0.81
CA HIS A 118 2.45 -12.52 0.69
C HIS A 118 1.19 -12.16 1.50
N ARG A 119 0.79 -13.04 2.43
CA ARG A 119 -0.40 -12.88 3.29
C ARG A 119 -1.70 -12.65 2.50
N GLY A 120 -1.80 -13.22 1.31
CA GLY A 120 -2.94 -13.08 0.42
C GLY A 120 -4.16 -13.86 0.88
N PHE A 121 -4.60 -13.68 2.12
CA PHE A 121 -5.65 -14.48 2.78
C PHE A 121 -7.08 -13.93 2.60
N SER A 122 -7.21 -12.75 2.01
CA SER A 122 -8.50 -12.08 1.82
C SER A 122 -8.86 -11.98 0.34
N VAL A 123 -10.16 -12.02 0.02
CA VAL A 123 -10.67 -11.71 -1.32
C VAL A 123 -10.11 -10.36 -1.79
N GLY A 124 -9.63 -10.33 -3.02
CA GLY A 124 -8.98 -9.13 -3.58
C GLY A 124 -7.48 -9.04 -3.34
N SER A 125 -6.92 -9.95 -2.54
CA SER A 125 -5.46 -10.06 -2.42
C SER A 125 -4.90 -10.76 -3.65
N ALA A 126 -3.89 -10.18 -4.26
CA ALA A 126 -3.26 -10.75 -5.43
C ALA A 126 -1.74 -10.71 -5.31
N LYS A 127 -1.08 -11.50 -6.16
CA LYS A 127 0.35 -11.42 -6.37
C LYS A 127 0.71 -11.56 -7.84
N ALA A 128 1.88 -11.06 -8.21
CA ALA A 128 2.49 -11.24 -9.52
C ALA A 128 3.98 -11.58 -9.36
N THR A 129 4.38 -12.75 -9.84
CA THR A 129 5.77 -13.22 -9.80
C THR A 129 6.44 -12.98 -11.14
N TYR A 130 7.42 -12.08 -11.21
CA TYR A 130 8.14 -11.68 -12.42
C TYR A 130 9.46 -12.45 -12.57
N GLY A 131 9.38 -13.64 -13.18
CA GLY A 131 10.52 -14.44 -13.61
C GLY A 131 10.73 -14.35 -15.12
N THR A 132 11.08 -15.49 -15.76
CA THR A 132 11.12 -15.60 -17.22
C THR A 132 9.77 -15.21 -17.85
N GLY A 133 8.67 -15.73 -17.30
CA GLY A 133 7.31 -15.25 -17.51
C GLY A 133 6.78 -14.55 -16.25
N CYS A 134 5.51 -14.15 -16.27
CA CYS A 134 4.82 -13.60 -15.11
C CYS A 134 3.56 -14.40 -14.79
N PHE A 135 3.35 -14.68 -13.50
CA PHE A 135 2.16 -15.39 -13.01
C PHE A 135 1.40 -14.49 -12.05
N CYS A 136 0.21 -14.08 -12.47
CA CYS A 136 -0.71 -13.28 -11.69
C CYS A 136 -1.71 -14.20 -11.00
N VAL A 137 -1.78 -14.17 -9.67
CA VAL A 137 -2.73 -14.98 -8.88
C VAL A 137 -3.59 -14.03 -8.04
N TYR A 138 -4.91 -14.16 -8.13
CA TYR A 138 -5.89 -13.31 -7.46
C TYR A 138 -6.81 -14.16 -6.57
N ASN A 139 -6.84 -13.90 -5.26
CA ASN A 139 -7.67 -14.62 -4.29
C ASN A 139 -9.16 -14.26 -4.46
N THR A 140 -10.00 -15.28 -4.69
CA THR A 140 -11.45 -15.15 -4.85
C THR A 140 -12.25 -15.67 -3.64
N GLY A 141 -11.57 -16.04 -2.56
CA GLY A 141 -12.16 -16.62 -1.36
C GLY A 141 -12.79 -17.96 -1.68
N SER A 142 -14.02 -18.20 -1.23
CA SER A 142 -14.72 -19.46 -1.47
C SER A 142 -15.34 -19.60 -2.86
N ARG A 143 -15.12 -18.63 -3.77
CA ARG A 143 -15.80 -18.56 -5.06
C ARG A 143 -14.95 -19.12 -6.20
N ILE A 144 -15.53 -20.01 -6.98
CA ILE A 144 -14.97 -20.52 -8.24
C ILE A 144 -15.65 -19.77 -9.38
N PHE A 145 -14.88 -19.33 -10.37
CA PHE A 145 -15.40 -18.70 -11.58
C PHE A 145 -15.16 -19.60 -12.80
N ASP A 146 -15.94 -19.43 -13.85
CA ASP A 146 -15.75 -20.16 -15.11
C ASP A 146 -14.65 -19.49 -15.96
N ALA A 147 -14.33 -20.04 -17.13
CA ALA A 147 -13.22 -19.56 -17.96
C ALA A 147 -13.57 -18.34 -18.86
N GLN A 148 -14.65 -17.60 -18.59
CA GLN A 148 -15.20 -16.60 -19.51
C GLN A 148 -14.26 -15.45 -19.89
N HIS A 149 -13.34 -15.06 -18.99
CA HIS A 149 -12.40 -13.96 -19.23
C HIS A 149 -10.95 -14.42 -19.43
N GLY A 150 -10.73 -15.69 -19.82
CA GLY A 150 -9.41 -16.18 -20.22
C GLY A 150 -8.43 -16.39 -19.06
N LEU A 151 -8.92 -16.43 -17.82
CA LEU A 151 -8.14 -16.80 -16.63
C LEU A 151 -8.45 -18.24 -16.19
N LEU A 152 -7.52 -18.83 -15.46
CA LEU A 152 -7.68 -20.18 -14.90
C LEU A 152 -8.21 -20.08 -13.48
N SER A 153 -9.31 -20.78 -13.19
CA SER A 153 -9.74 -21.02 -11.81
C SER A 153 -8.91 -22.14 -11.19
N THR A 154 -8.40 -21.92 -9.99
CA THR A 154 -7.50 -22.84 -9.29
C THR A 154 -7.74 -22.81 -7.78
N VAL A 155 -7.22 -23.80 -7.04
CA VAL A 155 -7.18 -23.72 -5.58
C VAL A 155 -6.03 -22.79 -5.18
N ALA A 156 -6.34 -21.74 -4.39
CA ALA A 156 -5.33 -20.85 -3.83
C ALA A 156 -4.60 -21.55 -2.67
N TYR A 157 -5.35 -22.06 -1.71
CA TYR A 157 -4.83 -22.84 -0.58
C TYR A 157 -5.96 -23.59 0.13
N ASP A 158 -5.61 -24.67 0.82
CA ASP A 158 -6.50 -25.44 1.69
C ASP A 158 -5.79 -25.70 3.03
N LEU A 159 -6.03 -24.86 4.03
CA LEU A 159 -5.41 -24.95 5.36
C LEU A 159 -6.22 -25.84 6.31
N GLY A 160 -7.12 -26.68 5.79
CA GLY A 160 -8.01 -27.55 6.55
C GLY A 160 -9.26 -26.84 7.07
N SER A 161 -9.10 -25.84 7.94
CA SER A 161 -10.23 -25.02 8.43
C SER A 161 -10.57 -23.84 7.52
N GLU A 162 -9.60 -23.38 6.73
CA GLU A 162 -9.73 -22.24 5.84
C GLU A 162 -9.32 -22.65 4.44
N MET A 163 -10.13 -22.29 3.44
CA MET A 163 -9.85 -22.59 2.04
C MET A 163 -10.14 -21.37 1.17
N ALA A 164 -9.37 -21.24 0.10
CA ALA A 164 -9.62 -20.24 -0.92
C ALA A 164 -9.31 -20.77 -2.31
N TYR A 165 -10.00 -20.22 -3.29
CA TYR A 165 -9.72 -20.34 -4.71
C TYR A 165 -9.01 -19.08 -5.21
N ALA A 166 -8.46 -19.18 -6.41
CA ALA A 166 -7.88 -18.05 -7.11
C ALA A 166 -8.22 -18.08 -8.59
N LEU A 167 -8.16 -16.89 -9.18
CA LEU A 167 -8.02 -16.69 -10.62
C LEU A 167 -6.53 -16.52 -10.93
N GLU A 168 -6.05 -17.23 -11.93
CA GLU A 168 -4.66 -17.17 -12.36
C GLU A 168 -4.55 -16.75 -13.84
N GLY A 169 -3.70 -15.75 -14.07
CA GLY A 169 -3.26 -15.32 -15.39
C GLY A 169 -1.78 -15.61 -15.59
N SER A 170 -1.45 -16.35 -16.66
CA SER A 170 -0.07 -16.59 -17.07
C SER A 170 0.32 -15.65 -18.21
N ILE A 171 1.48 -15.01 -18.08
CA ILE A 171 2.10 -14.13 -19.08
C ILE A 171 3.41 -14.79 -19.49
N ALA A 172 3.53 -15.24 -20.73
CA ALA A 172 4.70 -16.02 -21.15
C ALA A 172 6.01 -15.22 -21.18
N THR A 173 5.92 -13.92 -21.44
CA THR A 173 7.11 -13.07 -21.62
C THR A 173 7.12 -11.95 -20.59
N ALA A 174 8.00 -12.10 -19.60
CA ALA A 174 8.39 -11.04 -18.68
C ALA A 174 9.91 -10.84 -18.76
N GLY A 175 10.69 -11.56 -17.94
CA GLY A 175 12.15 -11.48 -17.92
C GLY A 175 12.81 -12.01 -19.19
N SER A 176 12.13 -12.91 -19.92
CA SER A 176 12.58 -13.32 -21.26
C SER A 176 12.56 -12.17 -22.26
N GLY A 177 11.72 -11.15 -22.08
CA GLY A 177 11.74 -9.93 -22.90
C GLY A 177 12.98 -9.08 -22.65
N VAL A 178 13.38 -8.94 -21.39
CA VAL A 178 14.65 -8.31 -21.00
C VAL A 178 15.84 -9.09 -21.57
N SER A 179 15.81 -10.42 -21.42
CA SER A 179 16.85 -11.31 -21.93
C SER A 179 16.97 -11.19 -23.46
N PHE A 180 15.85 -11.11 -24.18
CA PHE A 180 15.85 -10.89 -25.62
C PHE A 180 16.54 -9.58 -26.03
N LEU A 181 16.32 -8.47 -25.30
CA LEU A 181 16.99 -7.21 -25.60
C LEU A 181 18.52 -7.29 -25.39
N VAL A 182 18.96 -8.07 -24.40
CA VAL A 182 20.39 -8.25 -24.09
C VAL A 182 21.02 -9.24 -25.06
N ASP A 183 20.54 -10.47 -25.06
CA ASP A 183 21.19 -11.61 -25.73
C ASP A 183 21.03 -11.55 -27.26
N ASN A 184 19.87 -11.11 -27.74
CA ASN A 184 19.55 -11.14 -29.17
C ASN A 184 19.73 -9.78 -29.85
N MET A 185 19.38 -8.68 -29.18
CA MET A 185 19.51 -7.33 -29.75
C MET A 185 20.82 -6.63 -29.37
N GLY A 186 21.55 -7.12 -28.36
CA GLY A 186 22.77 -6.47 -27.88
C GLY A 186 22.53 -5.05 -27.37
N LEU A 187 21.33 -4.76 -26.85
CA LEU A 187 20.91 -3.41 -26.48
C LEU A 187 21.66 -2.89 -25.24
N ALA A 188 21.97 -3.80 -24.32
CA ALA A 188 22.68 -3.57 -23.06
C ALA A 188 23.62 -4.77 -22.76
N PRO A 189 24.66 -4.59 -21.93
CA PRO A 189 25.62 -5.65 -21.63
C PRO A 189 25.06 -6.76 -20.73
N ASP A 190 24.06 -6.45 -19.90
CA ASP A 190 23.38 -7.41 -19.01
C ASP A 190 21.95 -6.93 -18.68
N ALA A 191 21.17 -7.81 -18.05
CA ALA A 191 19.78 -7.54 -17.67
C ALA A 191 19.64 -6.41 -16.64
N ALA A 192 20.60 -6.26 -15.71
CA ALA A 192 20.58 -5.19 -14.70
C ALA A 192 20.73 -3.80 -15.35
N SER A 193 21.48 -3.72 -16.45
CA SER A 193 21.69 -2.51 -17.22
C SER A 193 20.45 -2.04 -18.00
N ILE A 194 19.44 -2.90 -18.18
CA ILE A 194 18.20 -2.53 -18.88
C ILE A 194 17.40 -1.49 -18.09
N SER A 195 17.32 -1.61 -16.76
CA SER A 195 16.64 -0.60 -15.92
C SER A 195 17.33 0.76 -16.02
N ALA A 196 18.67 0.81 -15.90
CA ALA A 196 19.42 2.06 -16.04
C ALA A 196 19.26 2.69 -17.42
N LEU A 197 19.17 1.86 -18.46
CA LEU A 197 18.93 2.33 -19.83
C LEU A 197 17.49 2.88 -19.98
N ALA A 198 16.50 2.22 -19.39
CA ALA A 198 15.12 2.68 -19.36
C ALA A 198 14.93 3.98 -18.53
N ASP A 199 15.76 4.20 -17.50
CA ASP A 199 15.80 5.45 -16.71
C ASP A 199 16.47 6.63 -17.43
N SER A 200 17.18 6.37 -18.54
CA SER A 200 17.80 7.45 -19.33
C SER A 200 16.79 8.30 -20.12
N VAL A 201 15.52 7.88 -20.13
CA VAL A 201 14.39 8.54 -20.81
C VAL A 201 13.21 8.67 -19.84
N SER A 202 12.35 9.67 -20.05
CA SER A 202 11.20 9.91 -19.18
C SER A 202 10.03 8.95 -19.42
N ASP A 203 9.92 8.40 -20.63
CA ASP A 203 8.85 7.51 -21.09
C ASP A 203 9.33 6.62 -22.24
N SER A 204 8.45 5.77 -22.79
CA SER A 204 8.73 4.95 -23.98
C SER A 204 8.73 5.73 -25.30
N GLY A 205 8.51 7.04 -25.30
CA GLY A 205 8.55 7.89 -26.49
C GLY A 205 7.49 7.54 -27.53
N GLY A 206 6.39 6.94 -27.10
CA GLY A 206 5.33 6.39 -27.94
C GLY A 206 5.64 5.00 -28.51
N VAL A 207 6.77 4.39 -28.14
CA VAL A 207 7.10 3.01 -28.54
C VAL A 207 6.28 2.04 -27.71
N VAL A 208 5.52 1.18 -28.39
CA VAL A 208 4.78 0.09 -27.75
C VAL A 208 5.37 -1.23 -28.20
N PHE A 209 5.70 -2.10 -27.25
CA PHE A 209 6.21 -3.43 -27.55
C PHE A 209 5.22 -4.51 -27.10
N VAL A 210 4.63 -5.24 -28.04
CA VAL A 210 3.89 -6.46 -27.76
C VAL A 210 4.88 -7.62 -27.73
N THR A 211 5.24 -8.11 -26.54
CA THR A 211 6.29 -9.12 -26.35
C THR A 211 5.81 -10.56 -26.57
N ALA A 212 5.06 -10.81 -27.64
CA ALA A 212 4.44 -12.11 -27.93
C ALA A 212 5.38 -13.08 -28.65
N PHE A 213 6.60 -13.30 -28.16
CA PHE A 213 7.60 -14.15 -28.87
C PHE A 213 7.14 -15.60 -29.06
N SER A 214 6.28 -16.09 -28.16
CA SER A 214 5.72 -17.44 -28.18
C SER A 214 4.18 -17.41 -28.17
N GLY A 215 3.59 -16.36 -28.74
CA GLY A 215 2.16 -16.07 -28.61
C GLY A 215 1.82 -15.23 -27.37
N LEU A 216 0.54 -14.89 -27.22
CA LEU A 216 -0.04 -14.26 -26.04
C LEU A 216 -0.82 -15.31 -25.24
N PHE A 217 -0.57 -15.34 -23.94
CA PHE A 217 -1.26 -16.21 -23.00
C PHE A 217 -2.44 -15.43 -22.40
N ALA A 218 -2.75 -15.60 -21.11
CA ALA A 218 -3.87 -14.94 -20.48
C ALA A 218 -3.76 -13.40 -20.56
N PRO A 219 -4.89 -12.68 -20.71
CA PRO A 219 -6.23 -13.19 -20.93
C PRO A 219 -6.56 -13.52 -22.41
N TYR A 220 -5.60 -13.35 -23.33
CA TYR A 220 -5.86 -13.31 -24.77
C TYR A 220 -5.88 -14.68 -25.46
N TRP A 221 -4.96 -15.58 -25.11
CA TRP A 221 -4.78 -16.92 -25.71
C TRP A 221 -4.69 -16.91 -27.25
N ILE A 222 -3.76 -16.12 -27.78
CA ILE A 222 -3.48 -16.00 -29.22
C ILE A 222 -2.11 -16.62 -29.51
N ASP A 223 -2.09 -17.85 -29.98
CA ASP A 223 -0.89 -18.67 -30.22
C ASP A 223 -0.06 -18.21 -31.43
N ASP A 224 -0.70 -17.58 -32.41
CA ASP A 224 -0.04 -17.05 -33.61
C ASP A 224 0.46 -15.61 -33.48
N ALA A 225 0.22 -14.94 -32.33
CA ALA A 225 0.78 -13.63 -32.04
C ALA A 225 2.31 -13.67 -32.02
N ARG A 226 2.96 -12.59 -32.48
CA ARG A 226 4.43 -12.47 -32.57
C ARG A 226 4.92 -11.17 -31.95
N GLY A 227 6.16 -11.19 -31.48
CA GLY A 227 6.85 -10.01 -30.94
C GLY A 227 6.80 -8.84 -31.93
N THR A 228 6.12 -7.75 -31.57
CA THR A 228 5.85 -6.62 -32.48
C THR A 228 6.05 -5.29 -31.79
N MET A 229 6.86 -4.39 -32.37
CA MET A 229 7.14 -3.06 -31.84
C MET A 229 6.56 -1.98 -32.75
N PHE A 230 5.78 -1.05 -32.17
CA PHE A 230 5.11 0.05 -32.86
C PHE A 230 5.64 1.40 -32.39
N GLY A 231 5.32 2.48 -33.12
CA GLY A 231 5.52 3.87 -32.65
C GLY A 231 6.95 4.40 -32.77
N ILE A 232 7.83 3.70 -33.50
CA ILE A 232 9.21 4.16 -33.71
C ILE A 232 9.23 5.42 -34.58
N THR A 233 9.96 6.44 -34.11
CA THR A 233 10.22 7.68 -34.84
C THR A 233 11.72 7.96 -34.92
N MET A 234 12.12 9.01 -35.66
CA MET A 234 13.52 9.45 -35.70
C MET A 234 14.07 9.94 -34.35
N LYS A 235 13.20 10.22 -33.36
CA LYS A 235 13.60 10.62 -32.00
C LYS A 235 13.79 9.43 -31.06
N THR A 236 13.37 8.23 -31.46
CA THR A 236 13.46 7.03 -30.65
C THR A 236 14.93 6.69 -30.36
N GLN A 237 15.21 6.32 -29.11
CA GLN A 237 16.54 5.99 -28.58
C GLN A 237 16.49 4.63 -27.90
N ARG A 238 17.65 4.05 -27.58
CA ARG A 238 17.74 2.74 -26.91
C ARG A 238 16.99 2.71 -25.58
N GLY A 239 17.02 3.80 -24.82
CA GLY A 239 16.26 3.96 -23.58
C GLY A 239 14.76 3.76 -23.76
N HIS A 240 14.18 4.30 -24.84
CA HIS A 240 12.76 4.15 -25.14
C HIS A 240 12.36 2.68 -25.42
N ILE A 241 13.25 1.91 -26.06
CA ILE A 241 13.03 0.46 -26.30
C ILE A 241 13.14 -0.33 -25.00
N ALA A 242 14.13 -0.01 -24.16
CA ALA A 242 14.28 -0.59 -22.83
C ALA A 242 13.07 -0.27 -21.94
N ARG A 243 12.52 0.95 -22.03
CA ARG A 243 11.30 1.36 -21.33
C ARG A 243 10.07 0.60 -21.83
N ALA A 244 9.91 0.50 -23.15
CA ALA A 244 8.77 -0.19 -23.76
C ALA A 244 8.67 -1.69 -23.40
N VAL A 245 9.80 -2.40 -23.19
CA VAL A 245 9.73 -3.80 -22.76
C VAL A 245 9.27 -3.94 -21.31
N LEU A 246 9.62 -3.00 -20.43
CA LEU A 246 9.16 -2.99 -19.05
C LEU A 246 7.66 -2.64 -18.99
N GLU A 247 7.24 -1.61 -19.71
CA GLU A 247 5.83 -1.22 -19.84
C GLU A 247 4.98 -2.36 -20.42
N ALA A 248 5.50 -3.15 -21.37
CA ALA A 248 4.81 -4.31 -21.93
C ALA A 248 4.42 -5.36 -20.88
N VAL A 249 5.27 -5.56 -19.88
CA VAL A 249 4.99 -6.47 -18.76
C VAL A 249 3.91 -5.89 -17.87
N CYS A 250 3.96 -4.58 -17.60
CA CYS A 250 2.93 -3.88 -16.83
C CYS A 250 1.56 -3.94 -17.51
N TYR A 251 1.49 -3.74 -18.83
CA TYR A 251 0.24 -3.83 -19.60
C TYR A 251 -0.36 -5.23 -19.58
N GLN A 252 0.45 -6.27 -19.75
CA GLN A 252 -0.03 -7.66 -19.67
C GLN A 252 -0.50 -8.02 -18.27
N THR A 253 0.20 -7.53 -17.24
CA THR A 253 -0.20 -7.69 -15.83
C THR A 253 -1.55 -7.03 -15.57
N LYS A 254 -1.72 -5.78 -16.02
CA LYS A 254 -2.99 -5.06 -15.94
C LYS A 254 -4.09 -5.83 -16.65
N ALA A 255 -3.86 -6.30 -17.87
CA ALA A 255 -4.86 -7.05 -18.62
C ALA A 255 -5.32 -8.31 -17.88
N ALA A 256 -4.40 -9.03 -17.23
CA ALA A 256 -4.75 -10.20 -16.42
C ALA A 256 -5.65 -9.84 -15.22
N PHE A 257 -5.38 -8.74 -14.52
CA PHE A 257 -6.23 -8.32 -13.40
C PHE A 257 -7.54 -7.67 -13.86
N ASP A 258 -7.55 -6.87 -14.91
CA ASP A 258 -8.79 -6.34 -15.50
C ASP A 258 -9.73 -7.50 -15.90
N ALA A 259 -9.18 -8.58 -16.46
CA ALA A 259 -9.93 -9.80 -16.76
C ALA A 259 -10.46 -10.50 -15.49
N ALA A 260 -9.71 -10.47 -14.38
CA ALA A 260 -10.16 -11.04 -13.10
C ALA A 260 -11.33 -10.24 -12.51
N LEU A 261 -11.27 -8.91 -12.60
CA LEU A 261 -12.31 -8.02 -12.10
C LEU A 261 -13.56 -8.02 -12.98
N ALA A 262 -13.43 -8.36 -14.27
CA ALA A 262 -14.56 -8.46 -15.19
C ALA A 262 -15.56 -9.57 -14.83
N TYR A 263 -15.16 -10.55 -14.00
CA TYR A 263 -16.05 -11.64 -13.58
C TYR A 263 -17.21 -11.17 -12.69
N ASP A 264 -17.01 -10.13 -11.88
CA ASP A 264 -18.00 -9.64 -10.93
C ASP A 264 -17.61 -8.25 -10.39
N ASP A 265 -18.54 -7.30 -10.43
CA ASP A 265 -18.38 -5.92 -9.95
C ASP A 265 -18.04 -5.82 -8.44
N GLU A 266 -18.30 -6.85 -7.64
CA GLU A 266 -17.90 -6.92 -6.23
C GLU A 266 -16.41 -7.27 -6.05
N LEU A 267 -15.76 -7.86 -7.06
CA LEU A 267 -14.34 -8.13 -7.04
C LEU A 267 -13.56 -6.82 -7.18
N THR A 268 -12.61 -6.63 -6.29
CA THR A 268 -11.74 -5.46 -6.27
C THR A 268 -10.32 -5.91 -6.00
N LEU A 269 -9.36 -5.38 -6.76
CA LEU A 269 -7.94 -5.62 -6.50
C LEU A 269 -7.56 -4.80 -5.28
N ARG A 270 -7.40 -5.43 -4.11
CA ARG A 270 -7.10 -4.74 -2.85
C ARG A 270 -5.61 -4.63 -2.58
N THR A 271 -4.87 -5.67 -2.92
CA THR A 271 -3.41 -5.70 -2.82
C THR A 271 -2.87 -6.45 -4.04
N LEU A 272 -1.72 -6.01 -4.54
CA LEU A 272 -0.94 -6.72 -5.55
C LEU A 272 0.50 -6.79 -5.09
N ASN A 273 0.88 -7.95 -4.58
CA ASN A 273 2.23 -8.20 -4.13
C ASN A 273 3.10 -8.61 -5.31
N VAL A 274 4.29 -8.03 -5.42
CA VAL A 274 5.20 -8.29 -6.55
C VAL A 274 6.47 -8.96 -6.05
N ASP A 275 6.91 -9.99 -6.75
CA ASP A 275 8.15 -10.71 -6.45
C ASP A 275 8.86 -11.16 -7.75
N GLY A 276 10.03 -11.76 -7.63
CA GLY A 276 10.84 -12.22 -8.76
C GLY A 276 11.94 -11.26 -9.19
N GLY A 277 12.82 -11.70 -10.09
CA GLY A 277 14.05 -10.97 -10.43
C GLY A 277 13.81 -9.58 -11.01
N MET A 278 12.72 -9.39 -11.76
CA MET A 278 12.41 -8.07 -12.35
C MET A 278 11.82 -7.07 -11.35
N SER A 279 11.31 -7.51 -10.19
CA SER A 279 10.75 -6.61 -9.18
C SER A 279 11.83 -5.75 -8.48
N GLN A 280 13.11 -6.06 -8.71
CA GLN A 280 14.25 -5.26 -8.27
C GLN A 280 14.47 -3.98 -9.10
N SER A 281 13.80 -3.86 -10.25
CA SER A 281 13.79 -2.63 -11.05
C SER A 281 12.90 -1.59 -10.37
N ASN A 282 13.37 -0.35 -10.18
CA ASN A 282 12.54 0.71 -9.60
C ASN A 282 11.39 1.15 -10.52
N ILE A 283 11.51 0.92 -11.83
CA ILE A 283 10.53 1.34 -12.85
C ILE A 283 9.30 0.43 -12.84
N LEU A 284 9.51 -0.89 -12.75
CA LEU A 284 8.44 -1.87 -12.95
C LEU A 284 7.34 -1.77 -11.87
N PRO A 285 7.63 -1.77 -10.55
CA PRO A 285 6.62 -1.58 -9.52
C PRO A 285 5.91 -0.22 -9.60
N ALA A 286 6.64 0.84 -9.96
CA ALA A 286 6.07 2.19 -10.11
C ALA A 286 5.06 2.25 -11.26
N ASP A 287 5.40 1.68 -12.41
CA ASP A 287 4.51 1.65 -13.58
C ASP A 287 3.32 0.71 -13.37
N ILE A 288 3.49 -0.42 -12.68
CA ILE A 288 2.38 -1.31 -12.28
C ILE A 288 1.40 -0.57 -11.36
N ALA A 289 1.92 0.17 -10.37
CA ALA A 289 1.10 0.96 -9.46
C ALA A 289 0.37 2.10 -10.19
N ALA A 290 1.03 2.76 -11.15
CA ALA A 290 0.41 3.80 -11.97
C ALA A 290 -0.71 3.27 -12.87
N LEU A 291 -0.56 2.07 -13.42
CA LEU A 291 -1.53 1.45 -14.33
C LEU A 291 -2.70 0.77 -13.62
N ASN A 292 -2.53 0.44 -12.33
CA ASN A 292 -3.54 -0.22 -11.52
C ASN A 292 -3.78 0.62 -10.25
N PRO A 293 -4.72 1.57 -10.27
CA PRO A 293 -4.92 2.54 -9.18
C PRO A 293 -5.41 1.91 -7.86
N TYR A 294 -5.59 0.59 -7.81
CA TYR A 294 -5.96 -0.18 -6.63
C TYR A 294 -4.81 -1.04 -6.07
N VAL A 295 -3.59 -0.92 -6.60
CA VAL A 295 -2.42 -1.71 -6.18
C VAL A 295 -1.85 -1.22 -4.87
N TYR A 296 -1.89 -2.10 -3.88
CA TYR A 296 -1.03 -2.04 -2.70
C TYR A 296 -0.06 -3.21 -2.76
N ALA A 297 1.22 -2.94 -3.00
CA ALA A 297 2.28 -3.93 -2.83
C ALA A 297 2.68 -3.93 -1.35
N ASN A 298 2.47 -5.06 -0.69
CA ASN A 298 2.76 -5.27 0.72
C ASN A 298 3.61 -6.53 0.88
N GLU A 299 4.93 -6.31 0.84
CA GLU A 299 5.98 -6.92 1.68
C GLU A 299 7.35 -6.55 1.11
N ALA A 300 7.53 -6.53 -0.22
CA ALA A 300 8.73 -5.98 -0.85
C ALA A 300 8.83 -4.44 -0.69
N ILE A 301 7.68 -3.75 -0.68
CA ILE A 301 7.64 -2.31 -0.51
C ILE A 301 8.04 -1.91 0.91
N SER A 302 7.68 -2.63 1.98
CA SER A 302 8.15 -2.30 3.35
C SER A 302 9.66 -2.13 3.38
N ASP A 303 10.42 -3.04 2.77
CA ASP A 303 11.89 -2.96 2.74
C ASP A 303 12.43 -2.00 1.67
N LEU A 304 11.67 -1.70 0.60
CA LEU A 304 12.00 -0.72 -0.44
C LEU A 304 11.61 0.74 -0.11
N ILE A 305 10.62 0.99 0.76
CA ILE A 305 10.14 2.33 1.15
C ILE A 305 10.54 2.71 2.57
N ASN A 306 10.77 1.75 3.46
CA ASN A 306 11.34 2.01 4.79
C ASN A 306 12.87 2.04 4.70
N ILE A 307 13.39 2.81 3.74
CA ILE A 307 14.83 3.00 3.55
C ILE A 307 15.39 3.54 4.87
N PRO A 308 16.39 2.88 5.49
CA PRO A 308 16.97 3.37 6.72
C PRO A 308 17.53 4.79 6.53
N VAL A 309 16.94 5.76 7.22
CA VAL A 309 17.42 7.15 7.19
C VAL A 309 18.39 7.36 8.32
N SER A 310 19.60 7.79 7.96
CA SER A 310 20.61 8.29 8.89
C SER A 310 21.09 9.66 8.43
N GLY A 311 21.55 10.48 9.38
CA GLY A 311 22.01 11.84 9.13
C GLY A 311 21.53 12.84 10.16
N ASN A 312 22.13 14.02 10.15
CA ASN A 312 21.72 15.15 10.97
C ASN A 312 20.90 16.11 10.12
N TYR A 313 19.67 16.37 10.55
CA TYR A 313 18.75 17.30 9.88
C TYR A 313 18.30 18.34 10.89
N SER A 314 18.28 19.60 10.47
CA SER A 314 17.72 20.69 11.27
C SER A 314 16.21 20.76 11.09
N ILE A 315 15.50 20.82 12.21
CA ILE A 315 14.07 21.05 12.29
C ILE A 315 13.84 22.44 12.88
N TYR A 316 13.12 23.29 12.14
CA TYR A 316 12.70 24.60 12.62
C TYR A 316 11.44 24.47 13.48
N GLY A 317 11.32 25.33 14.49
CA GLY A 317 10.09 25.45 15.25
C GLY A 317 9.97 26.78 15.98
N ARG A 318 8.73 27.23 16.17
CA ARG A 318 8.34 28.42 16.92
C ARG A 318 7.81 28.01 18.30
N TYR A 319 8.54 28.36 19.33
CA TYR A 319 8.14 28.15 20.72
C TYR A 319 7.39 29.39 21.25
N CYS A 320 6.21 29.18 21.82
CA CYS A 320 5.38 30.24 22.39
C CYS A 320 5.04 29.93 23.85
N GLU A 321 5.37 30.86 24.75
CA GLU A 321 4.89 30.83 26.13
C GLU A 321 3.45 31.37 26.23
N PRO A 322 2.62 30.79 27.10
CA PRO A 322 1.27 31.29 27.30
C PRO A 322 1.27 32.63 28.02
N ALA A 323 0.37 33.54 27.61
CA ALA A 323 0.18 34.84 28.23
C ALA A 323 -0.50 34.71 29.62
N VAL A 324 -1.23 33.62 29.85
CA VAL A 324 -1.91 33.32 31.11
C VAL A 324 -1.17 32.17 31.79
N LEU A 325 -0.70 32.35 33.02
CA LEU A 325 -0.05 31.28 33.78
C LEU A 325 -1.08 30.52 34.62
N ILE A 326 -1.30 29.25 34.28
CA ILE A 326 -2.17 28.33 35.02
C ILE A 326 -1.30 27.19 35.54
N THR A 327 -1.27 27.02 36.87
CA THR A 327 -0.50 25.95 37.53
C THR A 327 -0.90 24.58 36.99
N GLY A 328 0.09 23.74 36.66
CA GLY A 328 -0.11 22.44 36.01
C GLY A 328 -0.13 22.55 34.49
N ASN A 329 -0.99 23.39 33.91
CA ASN A 329 -1.07 23.54 32.44
C ASN A 329 0.23 24.11 31.86
N PHE A 330 0.88 25.02 32.59
CA PHE A 330 2.13 25.64 32.16
C PHE A 330 3.25 24.60 31.97
N ASP A 331 3.19 23.44 32.64
CA ASP A 331 4.18 22.36 32.56
C ASP A 331 3.86 21.30 31.49
N VAL A 332 2.76 21.48 30.74
CA VAL A 332 2.31 20.58 29.67
C VAL A 332 2.48 21.27 28.32
N LEU A 333 3.50 20.87 27.56
CA LEU A 333 3.76 21.45 26.23
C LEU A 333 2.95 20.75 25.14
N GLN A 334 2.38 21.51 24.22
CA GLN A 334 1.75 20.98 23.02
C GLN A 334 2.72 21.06 21.83
N LEU A 335 3.11 19.91 21.28
CA LEU A 335 3.94 19.81 20.08
C LEU A 335 3.03 19.78 18.85
N LEU A 336 3.05 20.84 18.05
CA LEU A 336 2.12 21.07 16.95
C LEU A 336 2.76 20.71 15.60
N VAL A 337 2.16 19.75 14.88
CA VAL A 337 2.67 19.19 13.63
C VAL A 337 1.64 19.36 12.51
N HIS A 338 1.94 20.23 11.55
CA HIS A 338 1.04 20.60 10.46
C HIS A 338 0.79 19.46 9.44
N GLY A 339 -0.19 19.66 8.55
CA GLY A 339 -0.51 18.75 7.45
C GLY A 339 0.33 18.97 6.20
N ALA A 340 0.00 18.23 5.14
CA ALA A 340 0.61 18.36 3.82
C ALA A 340 0.42 19.79 3.27
N SER A 341 1.38 20.31 2.50
CA SER A 341 1.30 21.64 1.87
C SER A 341 1.17 22.83 2.84
N ARG A 342 1.45 22.63 4.13
CA ARG A 342 1.46 23.67 5.18
C ARG A 342 2.84 23.74 5.85
N ASP A 343 3.05 24.75 6.68
CA ASP A 343 4.17 24.86 7.64
C ASP A 343 3.62 25.20 9.04
N HIS A 344 4.51 25.54 9.98
CA HIS A 344 4.15 25.94 11.34
C HIS A 344 3.08 27.05 11.44
N HIS A 345 2.91 27.92 10.43
CA HIS A 345 1.91 29.01 10.46
C HIS A 345 0.47 28.51 10.42
N TYR A 346 0.24 27.25 10.04
CA TYR A 346 -1.08 26.64 10.10
C TYR A 346 -1.76 26.85 11.47
N TRP A 347 -1.01 26.65 12.54
CA TRP A 347 -1.50 26.70 13.92
C TRP A 347 -1.83 28.10 14.43
N ASP A 348 -1.30 29.09 13.74
CA ASP A 348 -1.40 30.49 14.11
C ASP A 348 -2.65 31.13 13.49
N ALA A 349 -3.16 30.64 12.36
CA ALA A 349 -4.26 31.24 11.59
C ALA A 349 -4.09 32.75 11.31
N TYR A 350 -2.85 33.24 11.37
CA TYR A 350 -2.44 34.60 11.04
C TYR A 350 -1.95 34.67 9.60
N ASP A 351 -2.06 35.86 8.99
CA ASP A 351 -1.38 36.17 7.74
C ASP A 351 0.12 36.34 8.04
N PHE A 352 0.98 36.20 7.04
CA PHE A 352 2.43 36.21 7.23
C PHE A 352 3.01 37.58 7.64
N ASP A 353 2.23 38.67 7.59
CA ASP A 353 2.59 39.97 8.17
C ASP A 353 2.23 40.08 9.68
N GLY A 354 1.68 39.02 10.26
CA GLY A 354 1.21 38.97 11.64
C GLY A 354 -0.20 39.53 11.84
N SER A 355 -0.91 39.91 10.76
CA SER A 355 -2.30 40.35 10.84
C SER A 355 -3.25 39.15 11.00
N PRO A 356 -4.31 39.25 11.84
CA PRO A 356 -5.24 38.15 12.03
C PRO A 356 -6.08 37.94 10.77
N VAL A 357 -6.05 36.73 10.20
CA VAL A 357 -7.07 36.33 9.24
C VAL A 357 -8.22 35.72 10.05
N GLY A 358 -9.38 36.36 10.05
CA GLY A 358 -10.60 35.99 10.82
C GLY A 358 -10.52 36.02 12.35
N GLY A 359 -9.50 36.69 12.93
CA GLY A 359 -9.42 37.01 14.36
C GLY A 359 -8.81 35.92 15.24
N SER A 360 -8.44 36.28 16.48
CA SER A 360 -7.72 35.41 17.43
C SER A 360 -8.46 34.11 17.82
N ASN A 361 -9.74 33.98 17.47
CA ASN A 361 -10.54 32.81 17.80
C ASN A 361 -10.18 31.56 16.97
N ASN A 362 -9.51 31.72 15.83
CA ASN A 362 -9.15 30.63 14.93
C ASN A 362 -7.69 30.14 15.13
N SER A 363 -6.94 30.79 16.02
CA SER A 363 -5.54 30.47 16.29
C SER A 363 -5.43 29.44 17.41
N TRP A 364 -4.89 28.25 17.10
CA TRP A 364 -4.62 27.22 18.10
C TRP A 364 -3.64 27.72 19.16
N VAL A 365 -2.57 28.40 18.73
CA VAL A 365 -1.55 28.98 19.61
C VAL A 365 -2.17 30.00 20.56
N PHE A 366 -3.05 30.88 20.07
CA PHE A 366 -3.75 31.83 20.92
C PHE A 366 -4.66 31.12 21.93
N GLN A 367 -5.47 30.16 21.50
CA GLN A 367 -6.39 29.42 22.38
C GLN A 367 -5.63 28.65 23.46
N ALA A 368 -4.52 27.99 23.11
CA ALA A 368 -3.63 27.34 24.07
C ALA A 368 -3.04 28.34 25.08
N SER A 369 -2.59 29.50 24.59
CA SER A 369 -2.05 30.59 25.41
C SER A 369 -3.05 31.13 26.44
N GLN A 370 -4.32 31.30 26.05
CA GLN A 370 -5.40 31.71 26.96
C GLN A 370 -5.72 30.65 28.03
N HIS A 371 -5.34 29.39 27.81
CA HIS A 371 -5.57 28.27 28.73
C HIS A 371 -4.30 27.81 29.43
N GLY A 372 -3.22 28.58 29.33
CA GLY A 372 -1.98 28.37 30.06
C GLY A 372 -1.10 27.25 29.52
N TYR A 373 -1.28 26.82 28.28
CA TYR A 373 -0.44 25.80 27.66
C TYR A 373 0.64 26.42 26.76
N PRO A 374 1.93 26.11 26.97
CA PRO A 374 2.97 26.42 26.00
C PRO A 374 2.83 25.55 24.74
N THR A 375 3.25 26.11 23.60
CA THR A 375 3.20 25.42 22.30
C THR A 375 4.55 25.45 21.61
N LEU A 376 4.83 24.42 20.84
CA LEU A 376 5.95 24.37 19.88
C LEU A 376 5.41 23.95 18.52
N ALA A 377 5.23 24.88 17.61
CA ALA A 377 4.85 24.60 16.22
C ALA A 377 6.10 24.38 15.38
N ILE A 378 6.23 23.21 14.74
CA ILE A 378 7.42 22.85 13.96
C ILE A 378 7.16 22.85 12.47
N ASP A 379 8.20 23.07 11.68
CA ASP A 379 8.21 22.72 10.26
C ASP A 379 8.70 21.28 10.11
N ARG A 380 7.93 20.46 9.41
CA ARG A 380 8.34 19.06 9.16
C ARG A 380 9.61 19.04 8.29
N LEU A 381 10.33 17.92 8.33
CA LEU A 381 11.47 17.71 7.41
C LEU A 381 10.99 17.88 5.98
N GLY A 382 11.68 18.70 5.18
CA GLY A 382 11.28 19.00 3.81
C GLY A 382 10.33 20.19 3.65
N ASP A 383 9.88 20.84 4.73
CA ASP A 383 8.98 21.99 4.66
C ASP A 383 9.59 23.25 5.31
N GLY A 384 9.12 24.43 4.89
CA GLY A 384 9.37 25.70 5.56
C GLY A 384 10.86 26.02 5.74
N LEU A 385 11.29 26.21 6.98
CA LEU A 385 12.67 26.50 7.34
C LEU A 385 13.47 25.27 7.79
N SER A 386 12.86 24.09 7.77
CA SER A 386 13.53 22.82 8.07
C SER A 386 14.45 22.38 6.92
N SER A 387 15.26 21.35 7.16
CA SER A 387 16.14 20.79 6.12
C SER A 387 15.32 20.20 4.95
N HIS A 388 15.81 20.36 3.72
CA HIS A 388 15.18 19.81 2.50
C HIS A 388 16.07 18.73 1.85
N PRO A 389 16.18 17.51 2.43
CA PRO A 389 17.03 16.45 1.91
C PRO A 389 16.38 15.70 0.72
N ASN A 390 16.82 14.49 0.42
CA ASN A 390 16.27 13.74 -0.70
C ASN A 390 14.77 13.44 -0.47
N PRO A 391 13.86 13.85 -1.39
CA PRO A 391 12.42 13.70 -1.20
C PRO A 391 11.93 12.26 -1.37
N ASN A 392 12.69 11.39 -2.05
CA ASN A 392 12.30 10.00 -2.29
C ASN A 392 12.74 9.09 -1.15
N THR A 393 13.95 9.30 -0.64
CA THR A 393 14.61 8.33 0.26
C THR A 393 14.77 8.82 1.69
N THR A 394 14.65 10.13 1.93
CA THR A 394 14.92 10.73 3.25
C THR A 394 13.68 11.32 3.89
N VAL A 395 12.92 12.12 3.12
CA VAL A 395 11.65 12.68 3.60
C VAL A 395 10.57 11.62 3.47
N GLN A 396 10.29 10.92 4.57
CA GLN A 396 9.35 9.80 4.64
C GLN A 396 8.69 9.75 6.02
N LEU A 397 7.48 9.18 6.11
CA LEU A 397 6.71 9.11 7.36
C LEU A 397 7.46 8.42 8.51
N PRO A 398 8.17 7.30 8.30
CA PRO A 398 9.07 6.72 9.31
C PRO A 398 10.10 7.69 9.87
N ALA A 399 10.74 8.50 9.01
CA ALA A 399 11.73 9.49 9.42
C ALA A 399 11.06 10.60 10.24
N HIS A 400 9.88 11.07 9.82
CA HIS A 400 9.09 12.02 10.61
C HIS A 400 8.77 11.46 12.00
N ALA A 401 8.27 10.23 12.10
CA ALA A 401 7.97 9.62 13.39
C ALA A 401 9.20 9.52 14.31
N ALA A 402 10.36 9.16 13.75
CA ALA A 402 11.62 9.14 14.50
C ALA A 402 12.04 10.53 14.98
N ILE A 403 11.91 11.56 14.13
CA ILE A 403 12.20 12.96 14.46
C ILE A 403 11.27 13.44 15.59
N ILE A 404 9.97 13.17 15.50
CA ILE A 404 9.01 13.57 16.54
C ILE A 404 9.34 12.93 17.88
N ASN A 405 9.66 11.63 17.90
CA ASN A 405 10.08 10.94 19.12
C ASN A 405 11.37 11.55 19.72
N GLN A 406 12.36 11.87 18.87
CA GLN A 406 13.59 12.53 19.30
C GLN A 406 13.33 13.94 19.86
N LEU A 407 12.52 14.74 19.19
CA LEU A 407 12.14 16.08 19.65
C LEU A 407 11.41 16.03 20.99
N ALA A 408 10.42 15.15 21.14
CA ALA A 408 9.72 14.97 22.41
C ALA A 408 10.68 14.61 23.55
N THR A 409 11.62 13.68 23.30
CA THR A 409 12.66 13.29 24.26
C THR A 409 13.56 14.49 24.63
N GLN A 410 13.98 15.29 23.65
CA GLN A 410 14.81 16.47 23.89
C GLN A 410 14.07 17.57 24.67
N ILE A 411 12.80 17.80 24.35
CA ILE A 411 11.93 18.75 25.07
C ILE A 411 11.81 18.33 26.54
N MET A 412 11.48 17.06 26.79
CA MET A 412 11.38 16.50 28.14
C MET A 412 12.73 16.57 28.91
N SER A 413 13.85 16.51 28.19
CA SER A 413 15.19 16.64 28.78
C SER A 413 15.57 18.07 29.17
N GLY A 414 14.87 19.08 28.65
CA GLY A 414 15.08 20.49 28.97
C GLY A 414 15.74 21.33 27.87
N VAL A 415 15.67 20.91 26.60
CA VAL A 415 16.33 21.63 25.48
C VAL A 415 15.81 23.05 25.28
N LEU A 416 14.57 23.33 25.68
CA LEU A 416 13.94 24.66 25.63
C LEU A 416 14.21 25.49 26.89
N GLN A 417 15.36 25.28 27.54
CA GLN A 417 15.76 25.94 28.80
C GLN A 417 14.82 25.67 29.99
N ARG A 418 13.88 24.73 29.83
CA ARG A 418 12.90 24.30 30.83
C ARG A 418 12.51 22.86 30.58
N LYS A 419 12.26 22.12 31.67
CA LYS A 419 11.67 20.77 31.62
C LYS A 419 10.14 20.85 31.71
N PHE A 420 9.47 20.07 30.90
CA PHE A 420 8.03 19.88 30.92
C PHE A 420 7.70 18.56 31.63
N GLU A 421 6.57 18.51 32.32
CA GLU A 421 6.06 17.27 32.93
C GLU A 421 5.46 16.35 31.88
N GLU A 422 4.94 16.92 30.79
CA GLU A 422 4.35 16.19 29.67
C GLU A 422 4.51 16.95 28.36
N VAL A 423 4.66 16.19 27.27
CA VAL A 423 4.45 16.69 25.90
C VAL A 423 3.21 16.02 25.33
N VAL A 424 2.26 16.82 24.86
CA VAL A 424 1.06 16.38 24.15
C VAL A 424 1.30 16.53 22.65
N PHE A 425 1.11 15.46 21.90
CA PHE A 425 1.19 15.54 20.44
C PHE A 425 -0.10 16.12 19.87
N VAL A 426 0.03 17.08 18.96
CA VAL A 426 -1.09 17.64 18.20
C VAL A 426 -0.75 17.59 16.71
N GLY A 427 -1.47 16.77 15.95
CA GLY A 427 -1.29 16.64 14.51
C GLY A 427 -2.44 17.26 13.74
N HIS A 428 -2.17 17.73 12.52
CA HIS A 428 -3.19 18.02 11.52
C HIS A 428 -2.99 17.20 10.25
N SER A 429 -4.03 16.53 9.75
CA SER A 429 -3.98 15.79 8.48
C SER A 429 -2.78 14.83 8.40
N GLN A 430 -1.81 15.05 7.50
CA GLN A 430 -0.57 14.27 7.45
C GLN A 430 0.24 14.31 8.78
N GLY A 431 0.19 15.40 9.53
CA GLY A 431 0.70 15.46 10.90
C GLY A 431 -0.02 14.49 11.84
N SER A 432 -1.34 14.33 11.72
CA SER A 432 -2.10 13.33 12.48
C SER A 432 -1.69 11.90 12.11
N VAL A 433 -1.41 11.66 10.83
CA VAL A 433 -0.87 10.38 10.34
C VAL A 433 0.51 10.09 10.93
N ILE A 434 1.38 11.09 11.03
CA ILE A 434 2.68 10.97 11.72
C ILE A 434 2.45 10.64 13.20
N GLY A 435 1.49 11.30 13.86
CA GLY A 435 1.13 11.03 15.26
C GLY A 435 0.71 9.59 15.51
N GLN A 436 -0.12 9.04 14.62
CA GLN A 436 -0.47 7.63 14.64
C GLN A 436 0.76 6.75 14.49
N LEU A 437 1.65 7.02 13.53
CA LEU A 437 2.85 6.23 13.32
C LEU A 437 3.81 6.30 14.51
N VAL A 438 3.88 7.45 15.21
CA VAL A 438 4.61 7.58 16.47
C VAL A 438 3.98 6.69 17.55
N ALA A 439 2.66 6.67 17.68
CA ALA A 439 1.99 5.77 18.62
C ALA A 439 2.26 4.29 18.32
N THR A 440 2.34 3.91 17.05
CA THR A 440 2.65 2.54 16.62
C THR A 440 4.10 2.17 16.91
N ARG A 441 5.07 3.01 16.54
CA ARG A 441 6.51 2.67 16.63
C ARG A 441 7.16 3.02 17.97
N TYR A 442 6.64 4.05 18.63
CA TYR A 442 7.18 4.61 19.87
C TYR A 442 6.04 4.85 20.88
N PRO A 443 5.33 3.79 21.32
CA PRO A 443 4.07 3.90 22.07
C PRO A 443 4.17 4.65 23.41
N ASN A 444 5.38 4.81 23.95
CA ASN A 444 5.64 5.48 25.22
C ASN A 444 6.06 6.96 25.07
N THR A 445 6.13 7.48 23.84
CA THR A 445 6.56 8.87 23.59
C THR A 445 5.58 9.89 24.17
N PHE A 446 4.29 9.62 24.01
CA PHE A 446 3.22 10.54 24.39
C PHE A 446 2.20 9.80 25.24
N THR A 447 1.65 10.47 26.25
CA THR A 447 0.53 10.00 27.07
C THR A 447 -0.81 10.48 26.52
N ARG A 448 -0.79 11.54 25.72
CA ARG A 448 -1.95 12.17 25.08
C ARG A 448 -1.61 12.53 23.63
N ILE A 449 -2.48 12.11 22.72
CA ILE A 449 -2.40 12.41 21.29
C ILE A 449 -3.71 13.07 20.86
N ILE A 450 -3.59 14.21 20.18
CA ILE A 450 -4.69 14.92 19.55
C ILE A 450 -4.49 14.86 18.03
N LEU A 451 -5.46 14.28 17.33
CA LEU A 451 -5.46 14.13 15.88
C LEU A 451 -6.53 15.05 15.31
N THR A 452 -6.11 16.02 14.50
CA THR A 452 -7.04 16.95 13.84
C THR A 452 -7.11 16.66 12.34
N GLY A 453 -8.29 16.86 11.73
CA GLY A 453 -8.51 16.57 10.31
C GLY A 453 -8.08 15.14 9.96
N TRP A 454 -8.57 14.17 10.74
CA TRP A 454 -8.25 12.74 10.66
C TRP A 454 -9.45 11.91 11.13
N ALA A 455 -9.83 10.84 10.43
CA ALA A 455 -10.96 10.00 10.85
C ALA A 455 -10.53 8.54 11.00
N GLN A 456 -10.07 7.97 9.91
CA GLN A 456 -9.52 6.62 9.84
C GLN A 456 -8.60 6.56 8.64
N VAL A 457 -7.49 5.83 8.74
CA VAL A 457 -6.70 5.49 7.55
C VAL A 457 -7.42 4.34 6.84
N ASN A 458 -8.39 4.69 5.99
CA ASN A 458 -9.19 3.72 5.25
C ASN A 458 -8.58 3.47 3.86
N TYR A 459 -8.59 2.22 3.42
CA TYR A 459 -8.23 1.74 2.07
C TYR A 459 -8.77 2.61 0.92
N ARG A 460 -9.88 3.33 1.13
CA ARG A 460 -10.50 4.27 0.17
C ARG A 460 -9.74 5.57 -0.04
N MET A 461 -8.97 6.05 0.93
CA MET A 461 -8.33 7.36 0.84
C MET A 461 -7.35 7.45 -0.34
N LEU A 462 -6.56 6.39 -0.56
CA LEU A 462 -5.65 6.26 -1.70
C LEU A 462 -6.36 5.81 -2.99
N ALA A 463 -7.43 5.00 -2.86
CA ALA A 463 -8.11 4.36 -4.00
C ALA A 463 -9.27 5.17 -4.61
N THR A 464 -9.87 6.13 -3.90
CA THR A 464 -11.11 6.83 -4.33
C THR A 464 -11.02 8.35 -4.32
N ASN A 465 -9.88 8.95 -4.01
CA ASN A 465 -9.73 10.41 -4.09
C ASN A 465 -8.93 10.83 -5.35
N PRO A 466 -9.59 10.95 -6.52
CA PRO A 466 -8.94 11.42 -7.74
C PRO A 466 -8.31 12.82 -7.58
N SER A 467 -8.60 13.55 -6.51
CA SER A 467 -8.01 14.87 -6.23
C SER A 467 -6.52 14.80 -5.85
N TYR A 468 -6.04 13.67 -5.30
CA TYR A 468 -4.66 13.56 -4.78
C TYR A 468 -3.62 13.47 -5.90
N GLY A 469 -3.94 12.77 -7.00
CA GLY A 469 -3.07 12.63 -8.18
C GLY A 469 -3.28 13.69 -9.27
N VAL A 470 -4.36 14.47 -9.22
CA VAL A 470 -4.80 15.32 -10.36
C VAL A 470 -4.48 16.81 -10.17
N THR A 471 -3.88 17.22 -9.04
CA THR A 471 -3.75 18.67 -8.70
C THR A 471 -2.39 19.12 -8.18
N SER A 472 -1.47 18.18 -7.93
CA SER A 472 -0.11 18.44 -7.45
C SER A 472 0.92 18.05 -8.50
N GLY A 473 2.02 18.77 -8.57
CA GLY A 473 3.14 18.49 -9.48
C GLY A 473 4.46 18.98 -8.90
N PRO A 474 5.58 18.86 -9.63
CA PRO A 474 6.87 19.29 -9.14
C PRO A 474 6.86 20.76 -8.70
N ALA A 475 7.18 21.01 -7.44
CA ALA A 475 7.09 22.32 -6.82
C ALA A 475 7.93 23.36 -7.57
N ARG A 476 9.09 22.93 -8.06
CA ARG A 476 10.00 23.75 -8.87
C ARG A 476 9.44 24.20 -10.22
N GLU A 477 8.46 23.48 -10.77
CA GLU A 477 7.80 23.83 -12.04
C GLU A 477 6.57 24.70 -11.79
N ILE A 478 5.84 24.41 -10.72
CA ILE A 478 4.62 25.12 -10.34
C ILE A 478 4.93 26.51 -9.77
N ASP A 479 5.95 26.62 -8.92
CA ASP A 479 6.37 27.87 -8.27
C ASP A 479 7.89 28.01 -8.27
N PRO A 480 8.50 28.23 -9.45
CA PRO A 480 9.96 28.31 -9.58
C PRO A 480 10.56 29.46 -8.74
N ALA A 481 9.79 30.50 -8.45
CA ALA A 481 10.25 31.63 -7.64
C ALA A 481 10.60 31.19 -6.20
N ARG A 482 9.83 30.25 -5.63
CA ARG A 482 10.05 29.75 -4.26
C ARG A 482 10.84 28.44 -4.23
N PHE A 483 10.65 27.57 -5.21
CA PHE A 483 11.11 26.17 -5.13
C PHE A 483 12.08 25.76 -6.23
N SER A 484 12.66 26.70 -7.00
CA SER A 484 13.60 26.36 -8.10
C SER A 484 14.79 25.50 -7.69
N SER A 485 15.23 25.59 -6.42
CA SER A 485 16.32 24.80 -5.84
C SER A 485 15.91 23.42 -5.36
N LEU A 486 14.61 23.10 -5.27
CA LEU A 486 14.14 21.82 -4.77
C LEU A 486 14.16 20.73 -5.86
N PRO A 487 14.52 19.48 -5.53
CA PRO A 487 14.41 18.34 -6.43
C PRO A 487 12.96 18.06 -6.89
N TYR A 488 12.80 17.33 -8.00
CA TYR A 488 11.50 17.00 -8.60
C TYR A 488 10.54 16.22 -7.70
N GLY A 489 11.06 15.46 -6.72
CA GLY A 489 10.22 14.73 -5.76
C GLY A 489 9.55 15.60 -4.70
N TYR A 490 9.88 16.91 -4.65
CA TYR A 490 9.09 17.88 -3.90
C TYR A 490 7.90 18.33 -4.76
N LEU A 491 6.70 18.07 -4.28
CA LEU A 491 5.44 18.34 -4.94
C LEU A 491 4.70 19.47 -4.23
N THR A 492 3.92 20.26 -4.97
CA THR A 492 3.02 21.28 -4.42
C THR A 492 1.77 21.42 -5.28
N THR A 493 0.75 22.13 -4.78
CA THR A 493 -0.52 22.31 -5.49
C THR A 493 -0.40 23.39 -6.57
N ALA A 494 -0.93 23.10 -7.77
CA ALA A 494 -0.83 23.99 -8.94
C ALA A 494 -1.98 25.01 -9.05
N ASN A 495 -3.14 24.71 -8.47
CA ASN A 495 -4.37 25.45 -8.73
C ASN A 495 -4.97 26.00 -7.43
N LYS A 496 -5.17 27.33 -7.39
CA LYS A 496 -5.80 28.06 -6.27
C LYS A 496 -7.18 27.52 -5.88
N THR A 497 -8.01 27.20 -6.87
CA THR A 497 -9.34 26.62 -6.64
C THR A 497 -9.21 25.25 -5.98
N TYR A 498 -8.14 24.50 -6.25
CA TYR A 498 -7.90 23.18 -5.66
C TYR A 498 -7.14 23.21 -4.34
N ASP A 499 -6.26 24.18 -4.12
CA ASP A 499 -5.70 24.44 -2.79
C ASP A 499 -6.79 24.98 -1.85
N GLY A 500 -7.70 25.80 -2.37
CA GLY A 500 -8.98 26.14 -1.73
C GLY A 500 -10.02 25.02 -1.76
N LEU A 501 -9.75 23.88 -2.42
CA LEU A 501 -10.45 22.62 -2.19
C LEU A 501 -9.75 21.78 -1.12
N MET A 502 -8.50 22.08 -0.71
CA MET A 502 -7.85 21.43 0.44
C MET A 502 -8.50 21.84 1.76
N THR A 503 -9.30 22.92 1.79
CA THR A 503 -10.25 23.20 2.87
C THR A 503 -11.49 22.29 2.83
N TYR A 504 -11.59 21.40 1.82
CA TYR A 504 -12.57 20.34 1.59
C TYR A 504 -13.92 20.60 2.25
N TYR A 505 -14.55 21.70 1.88
CA TYR A 505 -15.93 22.00 2.22
C TYR A 505 -16.67 22.28 0.93
N ARG A 506 -17.65 21.43 0.56
CA ARG A 506 -18.67 21.60 -0.50
C ARG A 506 -18.48 22.84 -1.41
N TYR A 507 -17.37 22.86 -2.16
CA TYR A 507 -16.94 24.05 -2.90
C TYR A 507 -17.98 24.38 -3.96
N GLY A 508 -18.40 25.66 -4.02
CA GLY A 508 -19.42 26.12 -4.94
C GLY A 508 -20.87 25.86 -4.52
N THR A 509 -21.13 25.33 -3.32
CA THR A 509 -22.51 25.31 -2.78
C THR A 509 -22.93 26.68 -2.24
N PRO A 510 -24.22 27.06 -2.35
CA PRO A 510 -24.71 28.36 -1.87
C PRO A 510 -24.48 28.65 -0.37
N SER A 511 -24.29 27.61 0.45
CA SER A 511 -24.09 27.75 1.90
C SER A 511 -22.62 27.87 2.32
N ALA A 512 -21.66 27.60 1.44
CA ALA A 512 -20.23 27.65 1.78
C ALA A 512 -19.70 29.01 2.27
N PRO A 513 -20.10 30.16 1.70
CA PRO A 513 -19.68 31.48 2.21
C PRO A 513 -20.16 31.82 3.63
N LEU A 514 -21.11 31.05 4.19
CA LEU A 514 -21.64 31.28 5.55
C LEU A 514 -20.74 30.68 6.64
N TYR A 515 -19.86 29.74 6.28
CA TYR A 515 -19.07 28.94 7.24
C TYR A 515 -17.56 28.95 6.96
N PHE A 516 -17.15 29.54 5.83
CA PHE A 516 -15.76 29.69 5.41
C PHE A 516 -15.58 31.02 4.67
N ASP A 517 -14.51 31.74 5.00
CA ASP A 517 -14.14 32.97 4.32
C ASP A 517 -13.10 32.68 3.24
N TYR A 518 -13.51 32.86 1.98
CA TYR A 518 -12.68 32.59 0.81
C TYR A 518 -11.42 33.47 0.72
N SER A 519 -11.40 34.62 1.39
CA SER A 519 -10.21 35.48 1.42
C SER A 519 -9.03 34.80 2.13
N PHE A 520 -9.28 33.88 3.06
CA PHE A 520 -8.23 33.06 3.67
C PHE A 520 -7.51 32.20 2.64
N SER A 521 -8.24 31.57 1.73
CA SER A 521 -7.64 30.72 0.70
C SER A 521 -6.72 31.54 -0.22
N GLU A 522 -7.06 32.79 -0.49
CA GLU A 522 -6.21 33.71 -1.27
C GLU A 522 -4.97 34.17 -0.50
N ALA A 523 -5.08 34.36 0.82
CA ALA A 523 -3.95 34.71 1.68
C ALA A 523 -2.99 33.54 1.90
N VAL A 524 -3.49 32.31 2.04
CA VAL A 524 -2.67 31.12 2.36
C VAL A 524 -2.00 30.51 1.13
N PHE A 525 -2.63 30.56 -0.05
CA PHE A 525 -2.10 29.91 -1.27
C PHE A 525 -0.67 30.35 -1.67
N PRO A 526 -0.30 31.64 -1.64
CA PRO A 526 1.07 32.08 -1.94
C PRO A 526 2.13 31.46 -1.02
N HIS A 527 1.71 30.99 0.16
CA HIS A 527 2.57 30.45 1.21
C HIS A 527 2.48 28.92 1.33
N ARG A 528 1.69 28.24 0.48
CA ARG A 528 1.63 26.78 0.40
C ARG A 528 3.02 26.15 0.39
N GLN A 529 3.17 25.04 1.08
CA GLN A 529 4.43 24.31 1.19
C GLN A 529 4.41 23.07 0.32
N THR A 530 5.40 22.22 0.52
CA THR A 530 5.57 21.01 -0.26
C THR A 530 4.95 19.79 0.44
N LEU A 531 4.94 18.70 -0.32
CA LEU A 531 4.87 17.34 0.14
C LEU A 531 5.86 16.54 -0.72
N THR A 532 6.37 15.43 -0.24
CA THR A 532 7.37 14.65 -0.97
C THR A 532 6.83 13.31 -1.42
N THR A 533 7.36 12.82 -2.54
CA THR A 533 7.12 11.48 -3.05
C THR A 533 7.39 10.39 -2.01
N GLY A 534 8.44 10.52 -1.18
CA GLY A 534 8.74 9.58 -0.10
C GLY A 534 7.66 9.55 0.99
N GLU A 535 7.07 10.69 1.33
CA GLU A 535 5.91 10.75 2.23
C GLU A 535 4.67 10.07 1.62
N LEU A 536 4.46 10.23 0.31
CA LEU A 536 3.37 9.56 -0.41
C LEU A 536 3.53 8.04 -0.41
N TYR A 537 4.72 7.56 -0.77
CA TYR A 537 5.02 6.13 -0.83
C TYR A 537 4.94 5.47 0.54
N THR A 538 5.26 6.21 1.60
CA THR A 538 5.24 5.68 2.98
C THR A 538 3.91 5.86 3.71
N LEU A 539 2.89 6.46 3.08
CA LEU A 539 1.56 6.64 3.67
C LEU A 539 0.92 5.31 4.09
N VAL A 540 1.17 4.24 3.33
CA VAL A 540 0.70 2.87 3.62
C VAL A 540 1.20 2.33 4.96
N LEU A 541 2.37 2.78 5.44
CA LEU A 541 2.94 2.33 6.72
C LEU A 541 2.16 2.85 7.92
N ALA A 542 1.35 3.90 7.74
CA ALA A 542 0.51 4.44 8.79
C ALA A 542 -0.88 3.78 8.83
N ILE A 543 -1.04 2.55 8.32
CA ILE A 543 -2.26 1.74 8.47
C ILE A 543 -2.15 0.79 9.68
N GLU A 544 -0.93 0.56 10.17
CA GLU A 544 -0.68 -0.37 11.27
C GLU A 544 -1.32 0.10 12.60
N PRO A 545 -2.09 -0.76 13.29
CA PRO A 545 -2.65 -0.44 14.60
C PRO A 545 -1.55 -0.19 15.65
N ALA A 546 -1.76 0.81 16.50
CA ALA A 546 -0.90 1.13 17.62
C ALA A 546 -1.15 0.18 18.81
N LEU A 547 -0.78 -1.10 18.64
CA LEU A 547 -1.02 -2.18 19.60
C LEU A 547 -0.36 -1.97 20.98
N GLY A 548 0.63 -1.08 21.08
CA GLY A 548 1.33 -0.76 22.32
C GLY A 548 0.90 0.55 22.99
N TYR A 549 0.08 1.39 22.34
CA TYR A 549 -0.20 2.74 22.83
C TYR A 549 -1.36 2.75 23.84
N GLY A 550 -1.03 2.84 25.14
CA GLY A 550 -2.00 2.88 26.24
C GLY A 550 -2.44 4.28 26.68
N GLY A 551 -2.09 5.33 25.93
CA GLY A 551 -2.44 6.72 26.24
C GLY A 551 -3.89 7.08 25.87
N LYS A 552 -4.25 8.36 26.00
CA LYS A 552 -5.54 8.90 25.56
C LYS A 552 -5.43 9.45 24.14
N VAL A 553 -6.50 9.31 23.36
CA VAL A 553 -6.60 9.85 21.99
C VAL A 553 -7.83 10.74 21.89
N LEU A 554 -7.65 11.95 21.35
CA LEU A 554 -8.74 12.84 20.95
C LEU A 554 -8.68 13.06 19.45
N VAL A 555 -9.80 12.85 18.77
CA VAL A 555 -9.94 13.10 17.33
C VAL A 555 -10.91 14.24 17.07
N LEU A 556 -10.45 15.26 16.35
CA LEU A 556 -11.21 16.45 16.01
C LEU A 556 -11.25 16.56 14.49
N THR A 557 -12.41 16.42 13.85
CA THR A 557 -12.48 16.37 12.38
C THR A 557 -13.78 16.98 11.89
N GLY A 558 -13.69 17.88 10.92
CA GLY A 558 -14.85 18.62 10.46
C GLY A 558 -15.88 17.69 9.85
N GLN A 559 -17.17 17.94 10.10
CA GLN A 559 -18.25 17.09 9.62
C GLN A 559 -18.17 16.82 8.10
N ASN A 560 -17.74 17.81 7.32
CA ASN A 560 -17.69 17.70 5.86
C ASN A 560 -16.26 17.45 5.35
N ASP A 561 -15.36 16.91 6.17
CA ASP A 561 -13.99 16.58 5.74
C ASP A 561 -14.00 15.60 4.56
N GLY A 562 -13.86 16.19 3.37
CA GLY A 562 -13.85 15.53 2.07
C GLY A 562 -12.61 14.68 1.79
N TYR A 563 -11.67 14.64 2.74
CA TYR A 563 -10.40 13.98 2.59
C TYR A 563 -10.39 12.64 3.34
N TRP A 564 -10.87 12.64 4.59
CA TRP A 564 -10.87 11.44 5.43
C TRP A 564 -12.23 10.73 5.55
N CYS A 565 -13.33 11.39 5.19
CA CYS A 565 -14.68 10.86 5.43
C CYS A 565 -15.50 10.57 4.15
N GLY A 566 -14.92 10.77 2.97
CA GLY A 566 -15.57 10.56 1.67
C GLY A 566 -15.42 11.77 0.75
N PRO A 567 -15.89 11.74 -0.50
CA PRO A 567 -15.69 12.85 -1.44
C PRO A 567 -16.34 14.15 -0.95
N ALA A 568 -15.64 15.29 -1.11
CA ALA A 568 -15.98 16.61 -0.53
C ALA A 568 -17.42 17.13 -0.78
N GLN A 569 -18.12 16.59 -1.77
CA GLN A 569 -19.50 16.97 -2.10
C GLN A 569 -20.55 16.18 -1.28
N THR A 570 -20.20 14.97 -0.81
CA THR A 570 -21.08 14.06 -0.06
C THR A 570 -20.49 13.64 1.29
N ALA A 571 -19.33 14.18 1.69
CA ALA A 571 -18.64 13.81 2.91
C ALA A 571 -19.50 14.12 4.15
N ASP A 572 -19.64 13.11 5.01
CA ASP A 572 -20.18 13.24 6.35
C ASP A 572 -19.34 12.36 7.28
N CYS A 573 -18.51 12.99 8.09
CA CYS A 573 -17.72 12.31 9.10
C CYS A 573 -18.54 11.76 10.25
N GLY A 574 -19.83 12.11 10.31
CA GLY A 574 -20.79 11.62 11.29
C GLY A 574 -20.44 11.95 12.73
N SER A 575 -21.31 11.53 13.64
CA SER A 575 -21.10 11.59 15.09
C SER A 575 -21.60 10.34 15.81
N ASP A 576 -22.04 9.33 15.06
CA ASP A 576 -22.49 8.05 15.60
C ASP A 576 -21.36 7.01 15.62
N GLU A 577 -21.59 5.86 16.26
CA GLU A 577 -20.60 4.79 16.41
C GLU A 577 -20.22 4.10 15.08
N SER A 578 -21.00 4.28 14.01
CA SER A 578 -20.68 3.78 12.67
C SER A 578 -19.91 4.79 11.82
N SER A 579 -19.73 6.00 12.32
CA SER A 579 -19.10 7.10 11.61
C SER A 579 -17.61 6.84 11.35
N PRO A 580 -17.03 7.38 10.25
CA PRO A 580 -15.61 7.21 9.94
C PRO A 580 -14.67 7.59 11.08
N ILE A 581 -15.01 8.60 11.88
CA ILE A 581 -14.22 9.03 13.03
C ILE A 581 -14.33 8.02 14.17
N ALA A 582 -15.53 7.49 14.45
CA ALA A 582 -15.73 6.49 15.50
C ALA A 582 -15.05 5.15 15.15
N THR A 583 -15.15 4.71 13.90
CA THR A 583 -14.53 3.46 13.45
C THR A 583 -13.01 3.53 13.54
N GLY A 584 -12.40 4.70 13.35
CA GLY A 584 -10.95 4.94 13.52
C GLY A 584 -10.34 4.45 14.84
N ARG A 585 -11.16 4.20 15.87
CA ARG A 585 -10.76 3.54 17.12
C ARG A 585 -10.01 2.21 16.90
N TYR A 586 -10.27 1.48 15.81
CA TYR A 586 -9.57 0.22 15.52
C TYR A 586 -8.04 0.39 15.44
N VAL A 587 -7.57 1.59 15.09
CA VAL A 587 -6.15 1.94 15.01
C VAL A 587 -5.52 2.03 16.39
N PHE A 588 -6.30 2.36 17.42
CA PHE A 588 -5.86 2.52 18.80
C PHE A 588 -6.57 1.51 19.72
N PRO A 589 -6.42 0.20 19.49
CA PRO A 589 -7.28 -0.80 20.11
C PRO A 589 -7.08 -0.94 21.62
N VAL A 590 -5.94 -0.47 22.14
CA VAL A 590 -5.58 -0.53 23.57
C VAL A 590 -5.45 0.86 24.22
N ALA A 591 -5.86 1.93 23.53
CA ALA A 591 -5.85 3.27 24.10
C ALA A 591 -6.80 3.35 25.30
N ARG A 592 -6.38 4.09 26.34
CA ARG A 592 -7.17 4.31 27.56
C ARG A 592 -8.51 4.98 27.27
N SER A 593 -8.49 5.95 26.35
CA SER A 593 -9.71 6.53 25.79
C SER A 593 -9.50 6.87 24.34
N TYR A 594 -10.59 6.77 23.58
CA TYR A 594 -10.69 7.27 22.21
C TYR A 594 -11.91 8.17 22.16
N ASP A 595 -11.67 9.47 22.27
CA ASP A 595 -12.69 10.51 22.26
C ASP A 595 -12.70 11.17 20.88
N TYR A 596 -13.87 11.58 20.41
CA TYR A 596 -13.98 12.30 19.14
C TYR A 596 -15.01 13.42 19.17
N TYR A 597 -14.83 14.39 18.27
CA TYR A 597 -15.78 15.47 18.05
C TYR A 597 -15.75 15.96 16.60
N SER A 598 -16.94 16.13 16.05
CA SER A 598 -17.17 16.53 14.67
C SER A 598 -17.96 17.84 14.63
N PRO A 599 -17.30 19.01 14.49
CA PRO A 599 -18.01 20.28 14.40
C PRO A 599 -18.81 20.34 13.10
N ALA A 600 -20.09 20.67 13.22
CA ALA A 600 -20.99 20.81 12.08
C ALA A 600 -20.49 21.87 11.09
N HIS A 601 -20.84 21.73 9.82
CA HIS A 601 -20.52 22.70 8.76
C HIS A 601 -19.02 23.06 8.62
N THR A 602 -18.14 22.16 9.05
CA THR A 602 -16.69 22.37 9.05
C THR A 602 -16.02 21.40 8.08
N GLY A 603 -15.04 21.86 7.31
CA GLY A 603 -14.26 21.06 6.36
C GLY A 603 -12.98 20.48 6.98
N HIS A 604 -12.03 20.13 6.12
CA HIS A 604 -10.78 19.47 6.53
C HIS A 604 -9.89 20.37 7.39
N GLU A 605 -9.65 21.61 6.93
CA GLU A 605 -8.78 22.59 7.59
C GLU A 605 -9.52 23.30 8.73
N LEU A 606 -9.75 22.59 9.84
CA LEU A 606 -10.58 23.02 10.97
C LEU A 606 -10.35 24.47 11.39
N LEU A 607 -9.08 24.90 11.48
CA LEU A 607 -8.70 26.22 11.98
C LEU A 607 -9.20 27.36 11.09
N TYR A 608 -9.56 27.10 9.83
CA TYR A 608 -10.01 28.13 8.90
C TYR A 608 -11.55 28.27 8.83
N HIS A 609 -12.30 27.50 9.62
CA HIS A 609 -13.76 27.53 9.63
C HIS A 609 -14.32 28.24 10.86
N PHE A 610 -15.24 29.19 10.65
CA PHE A 610 -15.90 29.92 11.74
C PHE A 610 -16.71 29.01 12.67
N SER A 611 -17.25 27.91 12.14
CA SER A 611 -18.02 26.91 12.87
C SER A 611 -17.15 26.00 13.74
N ALA A 612 -15.82 26.02 13.59
CA ALA A 612 -14.92 25.16 14.33
C ALA A 612 -14.70 25.61 15.79
N ASN A 613 -15.25 26.76 16.22
CA ASN A 613 -15.06 27.26 17.58
C ASN A 613 -15.56 26.27 18.67
N GLY A 614 -16.56 25.44 18.36
CA GLY A 614 -17.02 24.37 19.25
C GLY A 614 -15.95 23.31 19.57
N THR A 615 -14.95 23.16 18.69
CA THR A 615 -13.82 22.25 18.85
C THR A 615 -12.97 22.58 20.06
N TYR A 616 -12.74 23.87 20.33
CA TYR A 616 -11.92 24.31 21.47
C TYR A 616 -12.60 23.97 22.80
N ALA A 617 -13.92 24.15 22.92
CA ALA A 617 -14.64 23.77 24.13
C ALA A 617 -14.48 22.28 24.46
N ARG A 618 -14.55 21.41 23.44
CA ARG A 618 -14.32 19.97 23.61
C ARG A 618 -12.86 19.68 23.96
N LEU A 619 -11.91 20.28 23.24
CA LEU A 619 -10.48 20.14 23.47
C LEU A 619 -10.11 20.46 24.91
N TRP A 620 -10.56 21.60 25.43
CA TRP A 620 -10.17 22.05 26.77
C TRP A 620 -10.81 21.23 27.88
N SER A 621 -12.07 20.80 27.69
CA SER A 621 -12.70 19.83 28.58
C SER A 621 -11.93 18.51 28.61
N TRP A 622 -11.46 18.03 27.46
CA TRP A 622 -10.67 16.80 27.37
C TRP A 622 -9.28 16.95 28.00
N MET A 623 -8.59 18.07 27.76
CA MET A 623 -7.27 18.37 28.34
C MET A 623 -7.31 18.45 29.88
N GLN A 624 -8.43 18.94 30.44
CA GLN A 624 -8.65 19.03 31.89
C GLN A 624 -9.10 17.71 32.53
N SER A 625 -9.62 16.76 31.76
CA SER A 625 -10.01 15.45 32.30
C SER A 625 -8.77 14.72 32.81
N SER A 626 -8.78 14.34 34.10
CA SER A 626 -7.64 13.77 34.81
C SER A 626 -6.97 12.64 34.02
N ALA A 627 -5.64 12.61 34.06
CA ALA A 627 -4.78 11.69 33.32
C ALA A 627 -5.15 10.22 33.54
#